data_AF-A0A3Q2T7Z3-F1
#
_entry.id   AF-A0A3Q2T7Z3-F1
#
_cell.length_a   1.000
_cell.length_b   1.000
_cell.length_c   1.000
_cell.angle_alpha   90.00
_cell.angle_beta   90.00
_cell.angle_gamma   90.00
#
_symmetry.space_group_name_H-M   'P 1'
#
loop_
_entity.id
_entity.type
_entity.pdbx_description
1 polymer ?
#
loop_
_entity_poly.entity_id
_entity_poly.type
_entity_poly.pdbx_seq_one_letter_code
_entity_poly.pdbx_strand_id
1 'polypeptide(L)'
;MSRKKQLKPKINQEEEEAKNTGSSPNEELPVQTFDNYQCTGNVEIDFPLLCALLNMKEIPAVNTKHLASSTNGTEGVREDDHSQISASLLWSKPCLNIELENEDPLSAKRMRISGWKVNEQIFRAMQKMLPSITQLQSLQFWQARLTDPTVISLMSTAGLCSNLRAVSLEGNPLPEQSFHLLLSEDSVLTHLSLRNNRIGEEGARLIGSALSTTKSANKNLLSLNLAFNNVGDAGAAHIAQGLRLNRTLLFLSLSNNQIGDSGAARLAATLGEFALTHEEVVERRKLLLQRVQASSLRADLEQTSTGQLSSVHGASNRGENKDTSRKKVKYKCYKTERKHVLAVAIV
;
A
#
# COMPACT_ATOMS: atom_id res chain seq x y z
N MET A 1 -72.45 -59.01 -15.07
CA MET A 1 -71.67 -58.59 -13.88
C MET A 1 -71.20 -57.15 -14.08
N SER A 2 -71.06 -56.38 -12.99
CA SER A 2 -70.28 -55.13 -12.76
C SER A 2 -69.39 -54.58 -13.90
N ARG A 3 -69.13 -53.27 -14.08
CA ARG A 3 -69.41 -51.97 -13.40
C ARG A 3 -69.20 -50.86 -14.49
N LYS A 4 -69.33 -49.52 -14.33
CA LYS A 4 -69.47 -48.55 -13.22
C LYS A 4 -70.30 -47.33 -13.75
N LYS A 5 -70.31 -46.16 -13.07
CA LYS A 5 -70.85 -44.87 -13.57
C LYS A 5 -69.76 -43.77 -13.58
N GLN A 6 -69.91 -42.76 -14.43
CA GLN A 6 -69.38 -41.39 -14.23
C GLN A 6 -70.53 -40.37 -14.39
N LEU A 7 -70.46 -39.26 -13.67
CA LEU A 7 -71.37 -38.11 -13.78
C LEU A 7 -70.56 -36.80 -13.72
N LYS A 8 -70.92 -35.84 -14.58
CA LYS A 8 -70.72 -34.40 -14.39
C LYS A 8 -72.07 -33.82 -13.88
N PRO A 9 -72.14 -32.59 -13.32
CA PRO A 9 -72.29 -31.40 -14.17
C PRO A 9 -71.62 -30.10 -13.64
N LYS A 10 -71.72 -29.01 -14.41
CA LYS A 10 -71.44 -27.60 -14.04
C LYS A 10 -72.75 -26.88 -13.70
N ILE A 11 -72.74 -25.89 -12.80
CA ILE A 11 -73.68 -24.73 -12.75
C ILE A 11 -72.89 -23.47 -12.29
N ASN A 12 -73.33 -22.27 -12.68
CA ASN A 12 -72.70 -20.93 -12.52
C ASN A 12 -73.47 -20.01 -11.54
N GLN A 13 -72.98 -18.75 -11.41
CA GLN A 13 -73.59 -17.50 -10.86
C GLN A 13 -73.31 -17.26 -9.37
N GLU A 14 -72.56 -16.22 -8.96
CA GLU A 14 -72.67 -14.73 -9.15
C GLU A 14 -73.59 -14.06 -8.12
N GLU A 15 -73.02 -13.32 -7.16
CA GLU A 15 -73.58 -12.07 -6.59
C GLU A 15 -72.51 -11.29 -5.79
N GLU A 16 -72.87 -10.10 -5.29
CA GLU A 16 -72.02 -8.89 -5.25
C GLU A 16 -71.64 -8.40 -3.82
N GLU A 17 -70.91 -7.27 -3.80
CA GLU A 17 -70.72 -6.28 -2.71
C GLU A 17 -69.41 -6.28 -1.88
N ALA A 18 -69.04 -5.05 -1.51
CA ALA A 18 -67.70 -4.67 -1.08
C ALA A 18 -67.57 -4.45 0.44
N LYS A 19 -66.35 -4.64 0.96
CA LYS A 19 -65.83 -3.79 2.04
C LYS A 19 -64.30 -3.74 2.09
N ASN A 20 -63.81 -2.52 2.19
CA ASN A 20 -62.40 -2.15 2.21
C ASN A 20 -61.88 -2.12 3.67
N THR A 21 -60.90 -2.97 3.99
CA THR A 21 -59.97 -2.74 5.13
C THR A 21 -58.58 -3.17 4.69
N GLY A 22 -57.67 -2.22 4.52
CA GLY A 22 -56.37 -2.46 3.91
C GLY A 22 -55.34 -3.12 4.85
N SER A 23 -54.49 -3.96 4.26
CA SER A 23 -53.19 -4.33 4.80
C SER A 23 -52.24 -4.75 3.67
N SER A 24 -51.39 -3.82 3.25
CA SER A 24 -50.17 -4.08 2.48
C SER A 24 -49.10 -3.05 2.89
N PRO A 25 -47.80 -3.37 2.80
CA PRO A 25 -47.21 -4.65 2.37
C PRO A 25 -46.36 -5.32 3.46
N ASN A 26 -45.94 -6.58 3.20
CA ASN A 26 -44.66 -7.03 3.75
C ASN A 26 -43.56 -6.17 3.12
N GLU A 27 -42.84 -5.38 3.93
CA GLU A 27 -41.56 -4.82 3.50
C GLU A 27 -40.54 -5.97 3.43
N GLU A 28 -40.38 -6.56 2.23
CA GLU A 28 -39.17 -7.31 1.92
C GLU A 28 -37.99 -6.33 2.01
N LEU A 29 -37.21 -6.46 3.09
CA LEU A 29 -35.97 -5.70 3.27
C LEU A 29 -35.12 -5.83 2.00
N PRO A 30 -34.59 -4.72 1.46
CA PRO A 30 -33.91 -4.74 0.16
C PRO A 30 -32.74 -5.72 0.20
N VAL A 31 -32.73 -6.66 -0.75
CA VAL A 31 -31.68 -7.69 -0.83
C VAL A 31 -30.32 -7.01 -0.91
N GLN A 32 -29.49 -7.26 0.10
CA GLN A 32 -28.16 -6.69 0.17
C GLN A 32 -27.31 -7.30 -0.94
N THR A 33 -26.67 -6.46 -1.74
CA THR A 33 -25.79 -6.83 -2.85
C THR A 33 -24.36 -6.47 -2.49
N PHE A 34 -23.38 -7.06 -3.19
CA PHE A 34 -21.97 -6.69 -3.00
C PHE A 34 -21.76 -5.18 -3.14
N ASP A 35 -22.45 -4.51 -4.07
CA ASP A 35 -22.27 -3.09 -4.35
C ASP A 35 -22.96 -2.17 -3.33
N ASN A 36 -24.14 -2.53 -2.80
CA ASN A 36 -24.82 -1.74 -1.77
C ASN A 36 -24.36 -2.04 -0.33
N TYR A 37 -23.54 -3.09 -0.12
CA TYR A 37 -22.98 -3.40 1.19
C TYR A 37 -22.10 -2.26 1.73
N GLN A 38 -22.40 -1.80 2.94
CA GLN A 38 -21.58 -0.83 3.67
C GLN A 38 -20.80 -1.56 4.77
N CYS A 39 -19.48 -1.51 4.68
CA CYS A 39 -18.58 -2.17 5.64
C CYS A 39 -18.60 -1.43 6.99
N THR A 40 -18.63 -2.20 8.07
CA THR A 40 -18.66 -1.70 9.46
C THR A 40 -17.28 -1.33 9.99
N GLY A 41 -16.21 -1.85 9.38
CA GLY A 41 -14.85 -1.82 9.89
C GLY A 41 -14.50 -3.03 10.76
N ASN A 42 -15.48 -3.87 11.14
CA ASN A 42 -15.24 -5.13 11.83
C ASN A 42 -14.97 -6.24 10.80
N VAL A 43 -13.72 -6.68 10.74
CA VAL A 43 -13.24 -7.69 9.79
C VAL A 43 -13.91 -9.06 9.96
N GLU A 44 -14.30 -9.45 11.17
CA GLU A 44 -14.97 -10.73 11.42
C GLU A 44 -16.38 -10.80 10.84
N ILE A 45 -17.02 -9.65 10.64
CA ILE A 45 -18.37 -9.52 10.08
C ILE A 45 -18.29 -9.19 8.58
N ASP A 46 -17.52 -8.17 8.23
CA ASP A 46 -17.45 -7.62 6.87
C ASP A 46 -16.86 -8.65 5.89
N PHE A 47 -15.77 -9.35 6.25
CA PHE A 47 -15.08 -10.26 5.31
C PHE A 47 -15.92 -11.49 4.93
N PRO A 48 -16.49 -12.28 5.86
CA PRO A 48 -17.33 -13.42 5.49
C PRO A 48 -18.58 -13.02 4.70
N LEU A 49 -19.21 -11.88 5.05
CA LEU A 49 -20.42 -11.42 4.38
C LEU A 49 -20.11 -10.94 2.95
N LEU A 50 -19.02 -10.20 2.73
CA LEU A 50 -18.57 -9.84 1.38
C LEU A 50 -18.20 -11.08 0.54
N CYS A 51 -17.55 -12.09 1.12
CA CYS A 51 -17.28 -13.35 0.43
C CYS A 51 -18.57 -14.11 0.05
N ALA A 52 -19.57 -14.11 0.92
CA ALA A 52 -20.88 -14.71 0.64
C ALA A 52 -21.64 -13.96 -0.48
N LEU A 53 -21.60 -12.63 -0.47
CA LEU A 53 -22.16 -11.76 -1.52
C LEU A 53 -21.44 -11.89 -2.88
N LEU A 54 -20.22 -12.43 -2.91
CA LEU A 54 -19.49 -12.83 -4.13
C LEU A 54 -19.68 -14.31 -4.50
N ASN A 55 -20.63 -15.01 -3.87
CA ASN A 55 -20.94 -16.43 -4.05
C ASN A 55 -19.72 -17.37 -3.88
N MET A 56 -18.80 -17.03 -2.97
CA MET A 56 -17.65 -17.89 -2.67
C MET A 56 -18.08 -19.16 -1.92
N LYS A 57 -17.64 -20.32 -2.42
CA LYS A 57 -17.95 -21.64 -1.81
C LYS A 57 -17.13 -21.93 -0.55
N GLU A 58 -15.90 -21.42 -0.51
CA GLU A 58 -14.97 -21.59 0.61
C GLU A 58 -14.63 -20.20 1.14
N ILE A 59 -15.20 -19.85 2.31
CA ILE A 59 -14.87 -18.63 3.02
C ILE A 59 -13.73 -18.96 4.00
N PRO A 60 -12.57 -18.30 3.88
CA PRO A 60 -11.46 -18.52 4.82
C PRO A 60 -11.80 -18.12 6.26
N ALA A 61 -11.15 -18.76 7.23
CA ALA A 61 -11.34 -18.43 8.64
C ALA A 61 -10.73 -17.06 8.99
N VAL A 62 -11.43 -16.26 9.80
CA VAL A 62 -10.89 -15.05 10.43
C VAL A 62 -10.53 -15.39 11.88
N ASN A 63 -9.29 -15.10 12.28
CA ASN A 63 -8.78 -15.31 13.63
C ASN A 63 -8.34 -13.97 14.21
N THR A 64 -8.91 -13.54 15.32
CA THR A 64 -8.47 -12.36 16.08
C THR A 64 -7.44 -12.71 17.17
N LYS A 65 -6.54 -11.77 17.46
CA LYS A 65 -5.58 -11.82 18.57
C LYS A 65 -5.46 -10.45 19.22
N HIS A 66 -5.54 -10.41 20.55
CA HIS A 66 -5.36 -9.18 21.34
C HIS A 66 -3.92 -9.04 21.82
N LEU A 67 -3.40 -7.80 21.83
CA LEU A 67 -2.01 -7.51 22.20
C LEU A 67 -1.70 -7.72 23.70
N ALA A 68 -2.73 -7.82 24.55
CA ALA A 68 -2.60 -7.85 26.01
C ALA A 68 -2.17 -9.20 26.63
N SER A 69 -1.95 -10.26 25.83
CA SER A 69 -1.69 -11.63 26.32
C SER A 69 -0.22 -12.07 26.29
N SER A 70 0.73 -11.14 26.47
CA SER A 70 2.16 -11.48 26.63
C SER A 70 2.64 -11.25 28.07
N THR A 71 2.56 -12.29 28.90
CA THR A 71 3.21 -12.33 30.22
C THR A 71 4.64 -12.89 30.11
N ASN A 72 5.63 -12.04 30.33
CA ASN A 72 6.98 -12.34 30.81
C ASN A 72 7.65 -13.65 30.33
N GLY A 73 8.43 -13.54 29.26
CA GLY A 73 9.50 -14.49 28.90
C GLY A 73 10.61 -13.75 28.15
N THR A 74 11.83 -13.79 28.66
CA THR A 74 13.00 -13.05 28.15
C THR A 74 13.25 -13.24 26.64
N GLU A 75 12.85 -12.27 25.82
CA GLU A 75 13.28 -12.17 24.43
C GLU A 75 14.71 -11.61 24.33
N GLY A 76 15.68 -12.50 24.44
CA GLY A 76 16.95 -12.29 23.75
C GLY A 76 16.72 -12.45 22.25
N VAL A 77 17.27 -11.54 21.44
CA VAL A 77 17.25 -11.63 19.97
C VAL A 77 17.77 -13.01 19.55
N ARG A 78 16.91 -13.81 18.93
CA ARG A 78 17.30 -15.07 18.27
C ARG A 78 16.85 -15.03 16.83
N GLU A 79 17.85 -14.92 15.97
CA GLU A 79 17.76 -15.35 14.58
C GLU A 79 17.56 -16.87 14.53
N ASP A 80 17.04 -17.34 13.39
CA ASP A 80 16.91 -18.73 12.97
C ASP A 80 16.11 -19.73 13.83
N ASP A 81 14.90 -20.07 13.36
CA ASP A 81 14.56 -21.48 13.17
C ASP A 81 13.71 -21.72 11.90
N HIS A 82 14.39 -21.73 10.76
CA HIS A 82 13.84 -22.15 9.46
C HIS A 82 14.72 -23.24 8.84
N SER A 83 14.89 -24.35 9.57
CA SER A 83 15.53 -25.55 9.03
C SER A 83 14.68 -26.80 9.28
N GLN A 84 14.43 -27.56 8.21
CA GLN A 84 13.88 -28.92 8.22
C GLN A 84 12.49 -29.14 8.86
N ILE A 85 11.44 -28.67 8.19
CA ILE A 85 10.08 -29.25 8.35
C ILE A 85 9.70 -29.97 7.04
N SER A 86 9.24 -31.22 7.19
CA SER A 86 8.84 -32.11 6.09
C SER A 86 7.86 -31.45 5.11
N ALA A 87 8.11 -31.62 3.81
CA ALA A 87 7.44 -30.93 2.70
C ALA A 87 5.97 -31.35 2.44
N SER A 88 5.28 -31.92 3.44
CA SER A 88 3.93 -32.49 3.31
C SER A 88 2.88 -31.89 4.27
N LEU A 89 3.24 -30.91 5.10
CA LEU A 89 2.32 -30.32 6.11
C LEU A 89 2.22 -28.77 6.11
N LEU A 90 2.91 -28.08 5.19
CA LEU A 90 3.12 -26.62 5.25
C LEU A 90 2.16 -25.75 4.40
N TRP A 91 0.99 -26.25 4.02
CA TRP A 91 -0.12 -25.36 3.69
C TRP A 91 -1.01 -25.21 4.93
N SER A 92 -0.77 -24.18 5.73
CA SER A 92 -1.73 -23.79 6.77
C SER A 92 -3.09 -23.55 6.13
N LYS A 93 -4.17 -23.95 6.80
CA LYS A 93 -5.54 -23.69 6.30
C LYS A 93 -5.70 -22.19 5.95
N PRO A 94 -6.42 -21.85 4.87
CA PRO A 94 -6.76 -20.48 4.51
C PRO A 94 -7.23 -19.67 5.73
N CYS A 95 -6.42 -18.71 6.17
CA CYS A 95 -6.74 -17.90 7.34
C CYS A 95 -6.32 -16.43 7.20
N LEU A 96 -7.17 -15.59 7.77
CA LEU A 96 -6.99 -14.16 7.95
C LEU A 96 -6.74 -13.89 9.43
N ASN A 97 -5.51 -13.57 9.80
CA ASN A 97 -5.14 -13.28 11.18
C ASN A 97 -5.15 -11.77 11.41
N ILE A 98 -6.00 -11.31 12.34
CA ILE A 98 -6.17 -9.90 12.70
C ILE A 98 -5.58 -9.67 14.09
N GLU A 99 -4.71 -8.68 14.21
CA GLU A 99 -4.12 -8.26 15.48
C GLU A 99 -4.78 -6.94 15.90
N LEU A 100 -5.58 -7.01 16.97
CA LEU A 100 -6.33 -5.91 17.57
C LEU A 100 -5.47 -5.15 18.59
N GLU A 101 -5.65 -3.83 18.68
CA GLU A 101 -4.94 -3.01 19.67
C GLU A 101 -5.50 -3.20 21.09
N ASN A 102 -6.79 -3.46 21.21
CA ASN A 102 -7.48 -3.72 22.47
C ASN A 102 -8.61 -4.76 22.26
N GLU A 103 -9.62 -4.80 23.14
CA GLU A 103 -10.77 -5.72 23.05
C GLU A 103 -11.86 -5.24 22.05
N ASP A 104 -11.75 -4.03 21.50
CA ASP A 104 -12.70 -3.51 20.49
C ASP A 104 -12.43 -4.18 19.12
N PRO A 105 -13.41 -4.85 18.49
CA PRO A 105 -13.25 -5.45 17.17
C PRO A 105 -12.98 -4.43 16.05
N LEU A 106 -13.22 -3.13 16.27
CA LEU A 106 -12.87 -2.05 15.34
C LEU A 106 -11.40 -1.57 15.49
N SER A 107 -10.66 -2.08 16.48
CA SER A 107 -9.26 -1.69 16.77
C SER A 107 -8.20 -2.44 15.92
N ALA A 108 -8.60 -3.00 14.78
CA ALA A 108 -7.74 -3.80 13.92
C ALA A 108 -6.52 -3.02 13.39
N LYS A 109 -5.35 -3.33 13.94
CA LYS A 109 -4.10 -2.59 13.71
C LYS A 109 -3.20 -3.27 12.68
N ARG A 110 -3.19 -4.61 12.65
CA ARG A 110 -2.47 -5.40 11.64
C ARG A 110 -3.32 -6.55 11.10
N MET A 111 -3.21 -6.79 9.80
CA MET A 111 -3.93 -7.83 9.06
C MET A 111 -2.90 -8.71 8.33
N ARG A 112 -2.87 -10.02 8.64
CA ARG A 112 -1.98 -11.00 8.01
C ARG A 112 -2.80 -12.06 7.26
N ILE A 113 -2.46 -12.25 5.99
CA ILE A 113 -3.09 -13.18 5.06
C ILE A 113 -2.07 -14.26 4.73
N SER A 114 -2.46 -15.52 4.93
CA SER A 114 -1.56 -16.68 4.79
C SER A 114 -2.32 -17.96 4.45
N GLY A 115 -1.65 -18.90 3.80
CA GLY A 115 -2.19 -20.24 3.55
C GLY A 115 -3.25 -20.33 2.45
N TRP A 116 -3.42 -19.30 1.63
CA TRP A 116 -4.36 -19.30 0.51
C TRP A 116 -3.81 -18.66 -0.76
N LYS A 117 -4.42 -18.95 -1.91
CA LYS A 117 -4.24 -18.17 -3.15
C LYS A 117 -5.25 -17.02 -3.16
N VAL A 118 -4.79 -15.78 -3.08
CA VAL A 118 -5.64 -14.60 -3.29
C VAL A 118 -6.09 -14.62 -4.75
N ASN A 119 -7.37 -14.88 -4.98
CA ASN A 119 -7.99 -14.71 -6.29
C ASN A 119 -8.62 -13.31 -6.39
N GLU A 120 -9.13 -12.96 -7.57
CA GLU A 120 -9.74 -11.64 -7.80
C GLU A 120 -10.95 -11.39 -6.88
N GLN A 121 -11.76 -12.41 -6.58
CA GLN A 121 -12.94 -12.27 -5.72
C GLN A 121 -12.56 -11.93 -4.26
N ILE A 122 -11.62 -12.67 -3.67
CA ILE A 122 -11.07 -12.39 -2.34
C ILE A 122 -10.46 -10.99 -2.33
N PHE A 123 -9.73 -10.62 -3.37
CA PHE A 123 -9.13 -9.30 -3.45
C PHE A 123 -10.20 -8.20 -3.52
N ARG A 124 -11.25 -8.34 -4.36
CA ARG A 124 -12.37 -7.38 -4.41
C ARG A 124 -13.07 -7.20 -3.06
N ALA A 125 -13.34 -8.30 -2.34
CA ALA A 125 -13.90 -8.22 -0.98
C ALA A 125 -12.98 -7.41 -0.05
N MET A 126 -11.67 -7.70 -0.07
CA MET A 126 -10.69 -6.92 0.69
C MET A 126 -10.64 -5.45 0.25
N GLN A 127 -10.66 -5.14 -1.03
CA GLN A 127 -10.61 -3.76 -1.54
C GLN A 127 -11.80 -2.93 -1.06
N LYS A 128 -12.97 -3.55 -0.90
CA LYS A 128 -14.16 -2.89 -0.37
C LYS A 128 -14.12 -2.70 1.15
N MET A 129 -13.58 -3.69 1.88
CA MET A 129 -13.46 -3.66 3.34
C MET A 129 -12.32 -2.77 3.86
N LEU A 130 -11.13 -2.85 3.27
CA LEU A 130 -9.90 -2.25 3.78
C LEU A 130 -10.02 -0.74 4.10
N PRO A 131 -10.65 0.12 3.27
CA PRO A 131 -10.80 1.54 3.57
C PRO A 131 -11.64 1.84 4.81
N SER A 132 -12.54 0.94 5.22
CA SER A 132 -13.37 1.09 6.42
C SER A 132 -12.63 0.71 7.71
N ILE A 133 -11.51 0.00 7.63
CA ILE A 133 -10.69 -0.38 8.79
C ILE A 133 -9.79 0.79 9.18
N THR A 134 -10.38 1.81 9.81
CA THR A 134 -9.71 3.10 10.06
C THR A 134 -8.42 3.04 10.87
N GLN A 135 -8.21 1.99 11.68
CA GLN A 135 -7.00 1.81 12.51
C GLN A 135 -5.91 0.94 11.86
N LEU A 136 -6.12 0.43 10.63
CA LEU A 136 -5.19 -0.50 10.00
C LEU A 136 -3.87 0.18 9.63
N GLN A 137 -2.78 -0.23 10.30
CA GLN A 137 -1.44 0.32 10.10
C GLN A 137 -0.54 -0.61 9.26
N SER A 138 -0.74 -1.94 9.35
CA SER A 138 0.05 -2.93 8.61
C SER A 138 -0.81 -3.98 7.91
N LEU A 139 -0.51 -4.22 6.63
CA LEU A 139 -1.10 -5.30 5.85
C LEU A 139 0.00 -6.25 5.37
N GLN A 140 -0.16 -7.55 5.62
CA GLN A 140 0.84 -8.58 5.37
C GLN A 140 0.24 -9.72 4.53
N PHE A 141 0.87 -10.02 3.40
CA PHE A 141 0.56 -11.15 2.54
C PHE A 141 1.76 -12.11 2.55
N TRP A 142 1.57 -13.33 3.04
CA TRP A 142 2.61 -14.36 3.05
C TRP A 142 2.22 -15.54 2.18
N GLN A 143 3.02 -15.80 1.14
CA GLN A 143 2.80 -16.87 0.14
C GLN A 143 1.38 -16.84 -0.49
N ALA A 144 0.79 -15.65 -0.58
CA ALA A 144 -0.58 -15.41 -1.02
C ALA A 144 -0.81 -15.58 -2.54
N ARG A 145 0.27 -15.83 -3.32
CA ARG A 145 0.28 -15.96 -4.79
C ARG A 145 -0.34 -14.76 -5.50
N LEU A 146 0.05 -13.56 -5.06
CA LEU A 146 -0.31 -12.31 -5.73
C LEU A 146 0.19 -12.27 -7.19
N THR A 147 -0.46 -11.47 -8.01
CA THR A 147 -0.11 -11.17 -9.40
C THR A 147 0.05 -9.67 -9.60
N ASP A 148 0.72 -9.24 -10.67
CA ASP A 148 0.97 -7.82 -10.96
C ASP A 148 -0.31 -6.96 -10.95
N PRO A 149 -1.45 -7.38 -11.53
CA PRO A 149 -2.73 -6.68 -11.39
C PRO A 149 -3.22 -6.52 -9.93
N THR A 150 -3.00 -7.51 -9.07
CA THR A 150 -3.37 -7.40 -7.64
C THR A 150 -2.48 -6.43 -6.88
N VAL A 151 -1.21 -6.26 -7.29
CA VAL A 151 -0.31 -5.27 -6.68
C VAL A 151 -0.62 -3.85 -7.15
N ILE A 152 -1.00 -3.66 -8.41
CA ILE A 152 -1.56 -2.38 -8.91
C ILE A 152 -2.83 -2.03 -8.12
N SER A 153 -3.74 -3.00 -7.99
CA SER A 153 -5.00 -2.82 -7.26
C SER A 153 -4.77 -2.55 -5.76
N LEU A 154 -3.74 -3.17 -5.17
CA LEU A 154 -3.31 -2.91 -3.79
C LEU A 154 -2.76 -1.50 -3.61
N MET A 155 -1.98 -0.99 -4.56
CA MET A 155 -1.46 0.39 -4.53
C MET A 155 -2.62 1.39 -4.48
N SER A 156 -3.63 1.22 -5.34
CA SER A 156 -4.82 2.08 -5.34
C SER A 156 -5.61 1.99 -4.01
N THR A 157 -5.84 0.78 -3.50
CA THR A 157 -6.54 0.59 -2.22
C THR A 157 -5.75 1.12 -1.02
N ALA A 158 -4.41 1.01 -1.02
CA ALA A 158 -3.56 1.55 0.04
C ALA A 158 -3.67 3.08 0.14
N GLY A 159 -3.82 3.79 -0.99
CA GLY A 159 -4.07 5.24 -1.01
C GLY A 159 -5.41 5.67 -0.42
N LEU A 160 -6.40 4.76 -0.34
CA LEU A 160 -7.70 5.00 0.30
C LEU A 160 -7.66 4.73 1.83
N CYS A 161 -6.64 4.03 2.33
CA CYS A 161 -6.54 3.65 3.73
C CYS A 161 -5.84 4.76 4.54
N SER A 162 -6.60 5.49 5.36
CA SER A 162 -6.12 6.67 6.10
C SER A 162 -4.84 6.44 6.92
N ASN A 163 -4.74 5.30 7.62
CA ASN A 163 -3.64 4.98 8.53
C ASN A 163 -2.69 3.86 8.06
N LEU A 164 -2.88 3.30 6.86
CA LEU A 164 -1.98 2.25 6.36
C LEU A 164 -0.61 2.85 6.03
N ARG A 165 0.44 2.30 6.65
CA ARG A 165 1.84 2.78 6.49
C ARG A 165 2.83 1.66 6.21
N ALA A 166 2.51 0.43 6.58
CA ALA A 166 3.37 -0.74 6.40
C ALA A 166 2.71 -1.81 5.52
N VAL A 167 3.40 -2.26 4.47
CA VAL A 167 2.98 -3.41 3.65
C VAL A 167 4.10 -4.44 3.58
N SER A 168 3.75 -5.73 3.75
CA SER A 168 4.66 -6.86 3.52
C SER A 168 4.05 -7.81 2.49
N LEU A 169 4.77 -8.08 1.40
CA LEU A 169 4.35 -8.97 0.31
C LEU A 169 5.27 -10.19 0.20
N GLU A 170 5.59 -10.84 1.30
CA GLU A 170 6.59 -11.91 1.34
C GLU A 170 6.15 -13.20 0.64
N GLY A 171 6.99 -13.80 -0.21
CA GLY A 171 6.71 -15.09 -0.85
C GLY A 171 5.75 -15.03 -2.05
N ASN A 172 5.60 -13.87 -2.70
CA ASN A 172 4.69 -13.60 -3.81
C ASN A 172 5.44 -13.23 -5.11
N PRO A 173 6.22 -14.15 -5.71
CA PRO A 173 7.00 -13.82 -6.91
C PRO A 173 6.11 -13.39 -8.08
N LEU A 174 6.38 -12.20 -8.60
CA LEU A 174 5.64 -11.58 -9.70
C LEU A 174 6.37 -11.76 -11.04
N PRO A 175 5.70 -12.23 -12.11
CA PRO A 175 6.30 -12.34 -13.44
C PRO A 175 6.89 -11.04 -13.99
N GLU A 176 6.19 -9.90 -13.84
CA GLU A 176 6.64 -8.61 -14.39
C GLU A 176 7.43 -7.76 -13.37
N GLN A 177 7.61 -8.25 -12.15
CA GLN A 177 8.33 -7.58 -11.06
C GLN A 177 7.79 -6.14 -10.79
N SER A 178 6.48 -5.95 -10.92
CA SER A 178 5.80 -4.65 -10.80
C SER A 178 5.80 -4.03 -9.38
N PHE A 179 6.48 -4.63 -8.41
CA PHE A 179 6.61 -4.10 -7.03
C PHE A 179 7.08 -2.65 -6.95
N HIS A 180 7.85 -2.19 -7.94
CA HIS A 180 8.33 -0.81 -8.03
C HIS A 180 7.19 0.24 -8.01
N LEU A 181 5.97 -0.14 -8.42
CA LEU A 181 4.78 0.72 -8.37
C LEU A 181 4.36 1.09 -6.94
N LEU A 182 4.69 0.28 -5.94
CA LEU A 182 4.47 0.59 -4.51
C LEU A 182 5.44 1.65 -3.96
N LEU A 183 6.48 2.01 -4.74
CA LEU A 183 7.48 3.03 -4.42
C LEU A 183 7.27 4.34 -5.23
N SER A 184 6.14 4.47 -5.93
CA SER A 184 5.74 5.67 -6.68
C SER A 184 5.44 6.88 -5.79
N GLU A 185 5.40 8.08 -6.36
CA GLU A 185 5.19 9.36 -5.65
C GLU A 185 3.88 9.37 -4.84
N ASP A 186 2.81 8.76 -5.36
CA ASP A 186 1.49 8.70 -4.72
C ASP A 186 1.40 7.69 -3.55
N SER A 187 2.48 6.94 -3.28
CA SER A 187 2.50 5.91 -2.24
C SER A 187 2.59 6.52 -0.84
N VAL A 188 1.60 6.20 0.00
CA VAL A 188 1.52 6.57 1.42
C VAL A 188 2.40 5.70 2.33
N LEU A 189 3.08 4.70 1.78
CA LEU A 189 3.82 3.70 2.55
C LEU A 189 5.15 4.26 3.09
N THR A 190 5.42 3.99 4.37
CA THR A 190 6.69 4.31 5.05
C THR A 190 7.56 3.07 5.25
N HIS A 191 6.95 1.88 5.33
CA HIS A 191 7.65 0.59 5.42
C HIS A 191 7.13 -0.37 4.35
N LEU A 192 8.04 -0.93 3.55
CA LEU A 192 7.72 -1.92 2.54
C LEU A 192 8.65 -3.13 2.65
N SER A 193 8.08 -4.32 2.80
CA SER A 193 8.80 -5.59 2.77
C SER A 193 8.44 -6.40 1.55
N LEU A 194 9.45 -6.74 0.76
CA LEU A 194 9.40 -7.55 -0.45
C LEU A 194 10.33 -8.77 -0.33
N ARG A 195 10.49 -9.30 0.88
CA ARG A 195 11.31 -10.49 1.17
C ARG A 195 10.86 -11.70 0.33
N ASN A 196 11.79 -12.55 -0.11
CA ASN A 196 11.47 -13.84 -0.74
C ASN A 196 10.52 -13.76 -1.95
N ASN A 197 10.74 -12.78 -2.84
CA ASN A 197 9.90 -12.53 -4.02
C ASN A 197 10.58 -12.88 -5.36
N ARG A 198 11.76 -13.50 -5.33
CA ARG A 198 12.58 -13.81 -6.52
C ARG A 198 12.85 -12.58 -7.40
N ILE A 199 12.96 -11.40 -6.78
CA ILE A 199 13.31 -10.16 -7.46
C ILE A 199 14.72 -10.32 -8.03
N GLY A 200 14.84 -10.30 -9.35
CA GLY A 200 16.11 -10.41 -10.07
C GLY A 200 16.75 -9.05 -10.34
N GLU A 201 17.82 -9.04 -11.14
CA GLU A 201 18.52 -7.81 -11.55
C GLU A 201 17.58 -6.79 -12.22
N GLU A 202 16.60 -7.26 -13.00
CA GLU A 202 15.64 -6.40 -13.70
C GLU A 202 14.60 -5.77 -12.76
N GLY A 203 14.07 -6.52 -11.79
CA GLY A 203 13.21 -5.94 -10.75
C GLY A 203 13.98 -4.98 -9.85
N ALA A 204 15.25 -5.28 -9.55
CA ALA A 204 16.15 -4.36 -8.88
C ALA A 204 16.45 -3.09 -9.70
N ARG A 205 16.51 -3.20 -11.03
CA ARG A 205 16.59 -2.04 -11.96
C ARG A 205 15.34 -1.16 -11.87
N LEU A 206 14.15 -1.76 -11.87
CA LEU A 206 12.88 -1.04 -11.73
C LEU A 206 12.74 -0.37 -10.35
N ILE A 207 13.09 -1.08 -9.28
CA ILE A 207 13.11 -0.55 -7.91
C ILE A 207 14.15 0.58 -7.78
N GLY A 208 15.35 0.40 -8.34
CA GLY A 208 16.38 1.43 -8.40
C GLY A 208 15.86 2.70 -9.11
N SER A 209 15.19 2.55 -10.26
CA SER A 209 14.56 3.65 -10.99
C SER A 209 13.48 4.37 -10.17
N ALA A 210 12.60 3.62 -9.50
CA ALA A 210 11.57 4.18 -8.63
C ALA A 210 12.16 4.95 -7.43
N LEU A 211 13.28 4.47 -6.86
CA LEU A 211 14.04 5.20 -5.83
C LEU A 211 14.77 6.44 -6.38
N SER A 212 15.16 6.43 -7.66
CA SER A 212 16.11 7.37 -8.27
C SER A 212 15.56 8.75 -8.64
N THR A 213 14.26 8.99 -8.55
CA THR A 213 13.63 10.07 -9.33
C THR A 213 13.14 11.24 -8.49
N THR A 214 13.53 12.46 -8.90
CA THR A 214 13.18 13.69 -8.19
C THR A 214 11.70 14.06 -8.25
N LYS A 215 10.96 13.54 -9.24
CA LYS A 215 9.49 13.59 -9.29
C LYS A 215 8.86 12.37 -8.64
N SER A 216 9.06 11.20 -9.26
CA SER A 216 8.28 9.99 -9.05
C SER A 216 8.66 9.10 -7.86
N ALA A 217 9.68 9.44 -7.05
CA ALA A 217 10.03 8.64 -5.87
C ALA A 217 9.10 8.91 -4.68
N ASN A 218 8.66 7.85 -3.99
CA ASN A 218 7.95 7.93 -2.72
C ASN A 218 8.79 8.72 -1.68
N LYS A 219 8.24 9.86 -1.22
CA LYS A 219 8.86 10.77 -0.25
C LYS A 219 8.65 10.36 1.21
N ASN A 220 7.79 9.38 1.45
CA ASN A 220 7.41 8.85 2.76
C ASN A 220 8.18 7.56 3.11
N LEU A 221 8.71 6.83 2.12
CA LEU A 221 9.37 5.53 2.34
C LEU A 221 10.66 5.68 3.17
N LEU A 222 10.63 5.13 4.38
CA LEU A 222 11.75 5.12 5.34
C LEU A 222 12.47 3.76 5.37
N SER A 223 11.75 2.66 5.10
CA SER A 223 12.28 1.30 5.21
C SER A 223 11.88 0.43 4.03
N LEU A 224 12.87 -0.20 3.39
CA LEU A 224 12.69 -1.15 2.30
C LEU A 224 13.43 -2.45 2.61
N ASN A 225 12.72 -3.57 2.66
CA ASN A 225 13.32 -4.90 2.86
C ASN A 225 13.24 -5.71 1.56
N LEU A 226 14.39 -6.01 0.97
CA LEU A 226 14.57 -6.84 -0.23
C LEU A 226 15.29 -8.16 0.08
N ALA A 227 15.38 -8.57 1.35
CA ALA A 227 16.14 -9.76 1.72
C ALA A 227 15.62 -11.06 1.05
N PHE A 228 16.49 -12.06 0.89
CA PHE A 228 16.16 -13.36 0.28
C PHE A 228 15.60 -13.24 -1.15
N ASN A 229 16.21 -12.40 -1.99
CA ASN A 229 15.88 -12.28 -3.41
C ASN A 229 17.10 -12.65 -4.28
N ASN A 230 17.06 -12.34 -5.58
CA ASN A 230 18.09 -12.68 -6.56
C ASN A 230 18.67 -11.42 -7.21
N VAL A 231 18.82 -10.35 -6.42
CA VAL A 231 19.18 -9.00 -6.92
C VAL A 231 20.53 -8.97 -7.62
N GLY A 232 21.51 -9.77 -7.19
CA GLY A 232 22.82 -9.88 -7.84
C GLY A 232 23.64 -8.59 -7.86
N ASP A 233 24.81 -8.66 -8.49
CA ASP A 233 25.74 -7.54 -8.58
C ASP A 233 25.24 -6.40 -9.48
N ALA A 234 24.55 -6.68 -10.60
CA ALA A 234 24.02 -5.63 -11.47
C ALA A 234 22.77 -4.98 -10.87
N GLY A 235 21.87 -5.76 -10.24
CA GLY A 235 20.75 -5.20 -9.50
C GLY A 235 21.18 -4.33 -8.32
N ALA A 236 22.22 -4.74 -7.59
CA ALA A 236 22.85 -3.92 -6.56
C ALA A 236 23.40 -2.59 -7.13
N ALA A 237 23.95 -2.60 -8.35
CA ALA A 237 24.38 -1.40 -9.06
C ALA A 237 23.22 -0.42 -9.32
N HIS A 238 22.07 -0.94 -9.76
CA HIS A 238 20.90 -0.11 -10.05
C HIS A 238 20.25 0.45 -8.79
N ILE A 239 20.19 -0.34 -7.71
CA ILE A 239 19.73 0.14 -6.41
C ILE A 239 20.69 1.23 -5.89
N ALA A 240 22.02 1.00 -5.97
CA ALA A 240 23.01 2.01 -5.65
C ALA A 240 22.81 3.30 -6.45
N GLN A 241 22.58 3.23 -7.77
CA GLN A 241 22.28 4.41 -8.57
C GLN A 241 21.04 5.16 -8.08
N GLY A 242 19.94 4.46 -7.74
CA GLY A 242 18.73 5.10 -7.20
C GLY A 242 18.91 5.77 -5.84
N LEU A 243 19.75 5.19 -4.99
CA LEU A 243 20.09 5.75 -3.68
C LEU A 243 20.90 7.06 -3.78
N ARG A 244 21.54 7.37 -4.92
CA ARG A 244 22.29 8.62 -5.10
C ARG A 244 21.41 9.85 -4.96
N LEU A 245 20.18 9.82 -5.48
CA LEU A 245 19.21 10.90 -5.33
C LEU A 245 18.23 10.70 -4.16
N ASN A 246 17.91 9.46 -3.78
CA ASN A 246 17.03 9.20 -2.63
C ASN A 246 17.63 9.73 -1.31
N ARG A 247 16.81 10.44 -0.51
CA ARG A 247 17.19 11.03 0.78
C ARG A 247 16.17 10.79 1.90
N THR A 248 15.18 9.93 1.66
CA THR A 248 14.07 9.62 2.59
C THR A 248 14.25 8.24 3.21
N LEU A 249 14.83 7.29 2.47
CA LEU A 249 15.11 5.95 2.96
C LEU A 249 16.19 5.97 4.06
N LEU A 250 15.87 5.37 5.20
CA LEU A 250 16.70 5.25 6.40
C LEU A 250 17.17 3.80 6.67
N PHE A 251 16.42 2.80 6.16
CA PHE A 251 16.78 1.39 6.25
C PHE A 251 16.58 0.68 4.91
N LEU A 252 17.59 -0.09 4.50
CA LEU A 252 17.55 -0.98 3.34
C LEU A 252 18.13 -2.34 3.73
N SER A 253 17.35 -3.42 3.63
CA SER A 253 17.91 -4.77 3.73
C SER A 253 18.07 -5.42 2.37
N LEU A 254 19.28 -5.92 2.11
CA LEU A 254 19.69 -6.67 0.93
C LEU A 254 20.32 -8.02 1.32
N SER A 255 20.11 -8.52 2.54
CA SER A 255 20.63 -9.83 2.97
C SER A 255 20.17 -10.97 2.05
N ASN A 256 21.00 -11.99 1.84
CA ASN A 256 20.73 -13.18 1.05
C ASN A 256 20.29 -12.86 -0.39
N ASN A 257 21.03 -11.97 -1.09
CA ASN A 257 20.71 -11.51 -2.46
C ASN A 257 21.72 -11.89 -3.56
N GLN A 258 22.72 -12.71 -3.24
CA GLN A 258 23.79 -13.09 -4.18
C GLN A 258 24.61 -11.87 -4.66
N ILE A 259 24.78 -10.88 -3.79
CA ILE A 259 25.62 -9.69 -4.01
C ILE A 259 27.05 -10.05 -3.64
N GLY A 260 27.98 -9.94 -4.57
CA GLY A 260 29.42 -10.10 -4.36
C GLY A 260 30.14 -8.77 -4.19
N ASP A 261 31.47 -8.82 -4.22
CA ASP A 261 32.33 -7.66 -3.97
C ASP A 261 32.05 -6.49 -4.92
N SER A 262 31.68 -6.76 -6.19
CA SER A 262 31.41 -5.70 -7.17
C SER A 262 30.10 -4.95 -6.90
N GLY A 263 29.05 -5.64 -6.46
CA GLY A 263 27.80 -5.01 -6.04
C GLY A 263 27.96 -4.30 -4.70
N ALA A 264 28.66 -4.92 -3.73
CA ALA A 264 28.96 -4.32 -2.43
C ALA A 264 29.78 -3.04 -2.56
N ALA A 265 30.83 -3.02 -3.40
CA ALA A 265 31.64 -1.83 -3.68
C ALA A 265 30.81 -0.67 -4.27
N ARG A 266 29.85 -0.97 -5.17
CA ARG A 266 28.97 0.05 -5.75
C ARG A 266 27.98 0.63 -4.74
N LEU A 267 27.44 -0.21 -3.84
CA LEU A 267 26.62 0.25 -2.72
C LEU A 267 27.46 1.13 -1.78
N ALA A 268 28.64 0.67 -1.35
CA ALA A 268 29.55 1.44 -0.49
C ALA A 268 29.91 2.82 -1.08
N ALA A 269 30.21 2.87 -2.40
CA ALA A 269 30.51 4.13 -3.10
C ALA A 269 29.35 5.14 -3.12
N THR A 270 28.10 4.69 -3.01
CA THR A 270 26.92 5.58 -2.88
C THR A 270 26.60 5.93 -1.43
N LEU A 271 26.97 5.07 -0.48
CA LEU A 271 26.72 5.32 0.96
C LEU A 271 27.73 6.31 1.56
N GLY A 272 28.96 6.34 1.04
CA GLY A 272 30.00 7.30 1.42
C GLY A 272 29.84 8.70 0.80
N GLU A 273 30.92 9.49 0.85
CA GLU A 273 31.01 10.76 0.11
C GLU A 273 31.08 10.51 -1.40
N PHE A 274 30.17 11.10 -2.16
CA PHE A 274 30.27 11.15 -3.62
C PHE A 274 30.03 12.56 -4.17
N ALA A 275 30.67 12.85 -5.30
CA ALA A 275 30.37 14.03 -6.10
C ALA A 275 29.05 13.82 -6.86
N LEU A 276 28.14 14.80 -6.77
CA LEU A 276 26.96 14.82 -7.63
C LEU A 276 27.39 15.06 -9.09
N THR A 277 26.78 14.34 -10.03
CA THR A 277 26.93 14.61 -11.46
C THR A 277 26.29 15.96 -11.81
N HIS A 278 26.61 16.50 -13.00
CA HIS A 278 25.98 17.74 -13.47
C HIS A 278 24.45 17.62 -13.50
N GLU A 279 23.94 16.49 -13.97
CA GLU A 279 22.52 16.16 -14.03
C GLU A 279 21.87 16.16 -12.64
N GLU A 280 22.45 15.44 -11.66
CA GLU A 280 21.97 15.41 -10.28
C GLU A 280 21.97 16.80 -9.63
N VAL A 281 22.96 17.65 -9.92
CA VAL A 281 23.00 19.05 -9.46
C VAL A 281 21.89 19.88 -10.11
N VAL A 282 21.62 19.70 -11.41
CA VAL A 282 20.55 20.38 -12.14
C VAL A 282 19.18 19.98 -11.61
N GLU A 283 18.93 18.67 -11.41
CA GLU A 283 17.68 18.18 -10.83
C GLU A 283 17.45 18.71 -9.42
N ARG A 284 18.48 18.64 -8.56
CA ARG A 284 18.39 19.14 -7.18
C ARG A 284 18.09 20.65 -7.13
N ARG A 285 18.67 21.44 -8.05
CA ARG A 285 18.35 22.87 -8.18
C ARG A 285 16.92 23.10 -8.65
N LYS A 286 16.44 22.30 -9.61
CA LYS A 286 15.06 22.36 -10.12
C LYS A 286 14.04 22.11 -9.01
N LEU A 287 14.27 21.11 -8.16
CA LEU A 287 13.45 20.85 -6.97
C LEU A 287 13.45 22.01 -5.96
N LEU A 288 14.61 22.60 -5.67
CA LEU A 288 14.70 23.74 -4.76
C LEU A 288 13.94 24.95 -5.30
N LEU A 289 14.05 25.23 -6.60
CA LEU A 289 13.31 26.32 -7.26
C LEU A 289 11.79 26.09 -7.22
N GLN A 290 11.34 24.86 -7.51
CA GLN A 290 9.91 24.50 -7.41
C GLN A 290 9.38 24.66 -5.98
N ARG A 291 10.16 24.26 -4.96
CA ARG A 291 9.78 24.46 -3.55
C ARG A 291 9.67 25.94 -3.19
N VAL A 292 10.62 26.78 -3.62
CA VAL A 292 10.60 28.23 -3.37
C VAL A 292 9.41 28.90 -4.06
N GLN A 293 9.11 28.52 -5.31
CA GLN A 293 7.93 29.00 -6.04
C GLN A 293 6.62 28.59 -5.36
N ALA A 294 6.50 27.33 -4.94
CA ALA A 294 5.33 26.84 -4.22
C ALA A 294 5.14 27.51 -2.85
N SER A 295 6.22 27.85 -2.14
CA SER A 295 6.13 28.63 -0.89
C SER A 295 5.76 30.09 -1.12
N SER A 296 6.22 30.72 -2.22
CA SER A 296 5.78 32.08 -2.59
C SER A 296 4.29 32.11 -2.85
N LEU A 297 3.79 31.22 -3.72
CA LEU A 297 2.37 31.11 -4.06
C LEU A 297 1.49 30.88 -2.82
N ARG A 298 1.95 30.10 -1.83
CA ARG A 298 1.23 29.95 -0.55
C ARG A 298 1.23 31.22 0.29
N ALA A 299 2.36 31.92 0.39
CA ALA A 299 2.44 33.19 1.12
C ALA A 299 1.55 34.28 0.47
N ASP A 300 1.47 34.32 -0.86
CA ASP A 300 0.59 35.23 -1.61
C ASP A 300 -0.90 34.90 -1.35
N LEU A 301 -1.26 33.61 -1.27
CA LEU A 301 -2.60 33.15 -0.91
C LEU A 301 -2.97 33.47 0.56
N GLU A 302 -2.05 33.32 1.49
CA GLU A 302 -2.26 33.65 2.91
C GLU A 302 -2.39 35.18 3.14
N GLN A 303 -1.67 35.99 2.36
CA GLN A 303 -1.84 37.45 2.38
C GLN A 303 -3.18 37.90 1.77
N THR A 304 -3.68 37.20 0.75
CA THR A 304 -5.01 37.49 0.18
C THR A 304 -6.18 37.04 1.05
N SER A 305 -6.03 35.97 1.85
CA SER A 305 -7.08 35.53 2.79
C SER A 305 -7.14 36.35 4.08
N THR A 306 -6.01 36.93 4.52
CA THR A 306 -5.95 37.82 5.70
C THR A 306 -6.16 39.30 5.37
N GLY A 307 -6.15 39.69 4.09
CA GLY A 307 -6.19 41.08 3.63
C GLY A 307 -7.56 41.75 3.51
N GLN A 308 -8.69 41.01 3.60
CA GLN A 308 -10.03 41.60 3.47
C GLN A 308 -10.59 42.12 4.80
N LEU A 309 -9.89 43.04 5.47
CA LEU A 309 -10.48 43.96 6.46
C LEU A 309 -9.59 45.18 6.83
N SER A 310 -9.06 45.91 5.84
CA SER A 310 -8.75 47.35 6.02
C SER A 310 -8.65 48.07 4.68
N SER A 311 -9.19 49.28 4.60
CA SER A 311 -9.43 49.99 3.35
C SER A 311 -8.46 51.16 3.12
N VAL A 312 -8.10 51.39 1.86
CA VAL A 312 -7.63 52.65 1.23
C VAL A 312 -6.48 53.40 1.92
N HIS A 313 -5.35 53.59 1.20
CA HIS A 313 -4.81 54.91 0.78
C HIS A 313 -3.40 54.78 0.15
N GLY A 314 -3.08 55.67 -0.80
CA GLY A 314 -1.69 56.04 -1.12
C GLY A 314 -1.05 55.40 -2.35
N ALA A 315 -1.22 56.01 -3.52
CA ALA A 315 -0.38 55.75 -4.69
C ALA A 315 0.93 56.57 -4.62
N SER A 316 2.06 56.00 -5.05
CA SER A 316 3.19 56.78 -5.58
C SER A 316 4.14 55.95 -6.45
N ASN A 317 4.72 56.58 -7.48
CA ASN A 317 5.62 56.00 -8.47
C ASN A 317 7.09 55.99 -8.02
N ARG A 318 7.87 55.02 -8.54
CA ARG A 318 9.14 55.18 -9.30
C ARG A 318 10.16 54.08 -8.98
N GLY A 319 10.95 53.70 -9.99
CA GLY A 319 12.26 53.08 -9.78
C GLY A 319 12.61 51.93 -10.74
N GLU A 320 12.88 52.23 -12.01
CA GLU A 320 13.64 51.29 -12.85
C GLU A 320 15.08 51.17 -12.34
N ASN A 321 15.64 49.96 -12.30
CA ASN A 321 17.06 49.76 -12.58
C ASN A 321 17.37 48.30 -12.95
N LYS A 322 17.78 48.08 -14.20
CA LYS A 322 18.33 46.80 -14.68
C LYS A 322 19.86 46.89 -14.64
N ASP A 323 20.48 46.28 -13.63
CA ASP A 323 21.94 46.03 -13.63
C ASP A 323 22.20 44.57 -14.06
N THR A 324 22.65 44.37 -15.30
CA THR A 324 22.96 43.06 -15.88
C THR A 324 24.45 42.74 -15.86
N SER A 325 25.07 42.87 -14.69
CA SER A 325 26.46 42.46 -14.46
C SER A 325 26.67 40.93 -14.53
N ARG A 326 27.09 40.42 -15.70
CA ARG A 326 27.47 39.01 -15.95
C ARG A 326 28.65 38.54 -15.08
N LYS A 327 28.39 38.07 -13.86
CA LYS A 327 29.39 37.39 -13.02
C LYS A 327 29.75 36.03 -13.62
N LYS A 328 31.04 35.82 -13.93
CA LYS A 328 31.58 34.51 -14.35
C LYS A 328 31.29 33.46 -13.27
N VAL A 329 30.44 32.48 -13.58
CA VAL A 329 30.07 31.40 -12.65
C VAL A 329 31.26 30.45 -12.50
N LYS A 330 31.99 30.56 -11.39
CA LYS A 330 32.90 29.48 -10.95
C LYS A 330 32.03 28.27 -10.57
N TYR A 331 32.19 27.16 -11.30
CA TYR A 331 31.55 25.90 -10.95
C TYR A 331 32.17 25.36 -9.65
N LYS A 332 31.55 25.69 -8.50
CA LYS A 332 31.84 25.00 -7.23
C LYS A 332 31.52 23.52 -7.42
N CYS A 333 32.47 22.64 -7.10
CA CYS A 333 32.21 21.21 -7.01
C CYS A 333 31.30 20.96 -5.80
N TYR A 334 30.08 20.47 -6.02
CA TYR A 334 29.12 20.17 -4.96
C TYR A 334 29.30 18.72 -4.51
N LYS A 335 30.27 18.51 -3.59
CA LYS A 335 30.23 17.31 -2.73
C LYS A 335 28.91 17.27 -1.98
N THR A 336 28.33 16.08 -1.81
CA THR A 336 27.12 15.90 -1.01
C THR A 336 27.29 14.72 -0.07
N GLU A 337 27.23 15.00 1.21
CA GLU A 337 27.02 13.99 2.25
C GLU A 337 25.53 13.69 2.41
N ARG A 338 25.23 12.45 2.81
CA ARG A 338 23.89 12.09 3.31
C ARG A 338 23.75 12.58 4.75
N LYS A 339 22.89 13.58 4.96
CA LYS A 339 22.58 14.14 6.30
C LYS A 339 21.88 13.15 7.24
N HIS A 340 21.35 12.05 6.72
CA HIS A 340 20.76 10.96 7.47
C HIS A 340 21.49 9.68 7.11
N VAL A 341 21.85 8.89 8.12
CA VAL A 341 22.51 7.59 7.93
C VAL A 341 21.48 6.61 7.36
N LEU A 342 21.71 6.11 6.15
CA LEU A 342 21.00 4.92 5.66
C LEU A 342 21.75 3.69 6.18
N ALA A 343 21.09 2.91 7.03
CA ALA A 343 21.55 1.57 7.36
C ALA A 343 21.29 0.66 6.16
N VAL A 344 22.34 0.01 5.64
CA VAL A 344 22.21 -1.04 4.63
C VAL A 344 22.73 -2.36 5.19
N ALA A 345 21.87 -3.37 5.27
CA ALA A 345 22.25 -4.72 5.64
C ALA A 345 22.58 -5.53 4.37
N ILE A 346 23.79 -6.06 4.28
CA ILE A 346 24.27 -6.95 3.22
C ILE A 346 25.02 -8.08 3.92
N VAL A 347 24.43 -9.28 3.93
CA VAL A 347 24.98 -10.54 4.46
C VAL A 347 24.49 -11.66 3.56
#